data_AF-A0A3B6JPK2-F1
#
_entry.id   AF-A0A3B6JPK2-F1
#
_cell.length_a   1.000
_cell.length_b   1.000
_cell.length_c   1.000
_cell.angle_alpha   90.00
_cell.angle_beta   90.00
_cell.angle_gamma   90.00
#
_symmetry.space_group_name_H-M   'P 1'
#
loop_
_entity.id
_entity.type
_entity.pdbx_description
1 polymer ?
#
loop_
_entity_poly.entity_id
_entity_poly.type
_entity_poly.pdbx_seq_one_letter_code
_entity_poly.pdbx_strand_id
1 'polypeptide(L)'
;MNSPPPQPSLLSLIDDAIREILFRIPPGDPASLVRASAVCTTLFGIISDPAFLRSYRAFHGTPPILGYLHNKSQESHDVAQFVPTGAFCPLVCERRDWDAVDSRHGRVLFYTPEEKDTDFVVWDPITDNQRVISAGSELLEILCAGEEVTWMTAVLCAKDGCDHLGCHDGPFLVAFVGSNMVEKTMFAFVYSSETTEWSEMVSVENPNVVVTYPFGSVMHPYAIEESGHTAVVGKKVYFAVKWGYWSMRMVMYNVGEQELSLINLQDQARGILMGEEDGALVFAAMEETKLSVWSMEAGPNGVVARGQRRAIELEKILPPPALSWMVGNPFLDGRCTPVGFAKGAGVIFLNTEDGLFTVEVCSGRTKKINGKTFEPVIPYMSFYTREHAATAIKIIQVNRPPV
;
A
#
# COMPACT_ATOMS: atom_id res chain seq x y z
N MET A 1 -25.47 43.70 -27.34
CA MET A 1 -24.13 43.35 -27.88
C MET A 1 -23.31 42.84 -26.72
N ASN A 2 -23.06 41.53 -26.65
CA ASN A 2 -22.18 40.97 -25.63
C ASN A 2 -20.75 41.38 -25.97
N SER A 3 -20.06 42.00 -25.01
CA SER A 3 -18.66 42.37 -25.12
C SER A 3 -17.82 41.14 -25.50
N PRO A 4 -16.85 41.26 -26.42
CA PRO A 4 -15.97 40.14 -26.73
C PRO A 4 -15.19 39.75 -25.47
N PRO A 5 -14.94 38.44 -25.24
CA PRO A 5 -14.17 38.01 -24.08
C PRO A 5 -12.78 38.67 -24.09
N PRO A 6 -12.27 39.11 -22.94
CA PRO A 6 -10.96 39.75 -22.86
C PRO A 6 -9.88 38.81 -23.41
N GLN A 7 -9.05 39.32 -24.32
CA GLN A 7 -7.94 38.56 -24.89
C GLN A 7 -6.87 38.30 -23.82
N PRO A 8 -6.33 37.07 -23.71
CA PRO A 8 -5.24 36.78 -22.80
C PRO A 8 -4.02 37.66 -23.10
N SER A 9 -3.36 38.15 -22.06
CA SER A 9 -2.07 38.84 -22.20
C SER A 9 -0.99 37.90 -22.75
N LEU A 10 0.04 38.45 -23.39
CA LEU A 10 1.19 37.64 -23.87
C LEU A 10 1.87 36.89 -22.72
N LEU A 11 1.91 37.48 -21.52
CA LEU A 11 2.49 36.86 -20.33
C LEU A 11 1.68 35.64 -19.86
N SER A 12 0.33 35.73 -19.89
CA SER A 12 -0.53 34.59 -19.60
C SER A 12 -0.38 33.46 -20.61
N LEU A 13 -0.20 33.78 -21.90
CA LEU A 13 0.02 32.77 -22.93
C LEU A 13 1.36 32.03 -22.75
N ILE A 14 2.40 32.74 -22.31
CA ILE A 14 3.70 32.15 -21.98
C ILE A 14 3.60 31.24 -20.76
N ASP A 15 2.89 31.69 -19.71
CA ASP A 15 2.67 30.88 -18.51
C ASP A 15 1.89 29.60 -18.82
N ASP A 16 0.88 29.68 -19.69
CA ASP A 16 0.10 28.51 -20.12
C ASP A 16 0.95 27.52 -20.93
N ALA A 17 1.78 28.01 -21.86
CA ALA A 17 2.72 27.16 -22.59
C ALA A 17 3.75 26.50 -21.64
N ILE A 18 4.24 27.22 -20.63
CA ILE A 18 5.14 26.68 -19.61
C ILE A 18 4.43 25.59 -18.80
N ARG A 19 3.17 25.80 -18.37
CA ARG A 19 2.37 24.78 -17.68
C ARG A 19 2.22 23.52 -18.52
N GLU A 20 1.92 23.65 -19.81
CA GLU A 20 1.82 22.51 -20.72
C GLU A 20 3.14 21.74 -20.86
N ILE A 21 4.28 22.43 -20.90
CA ILE A 21 5.59 21.78 -20.93
C ILE A 21 5.83 21.03 -19.62
N LEU A 22 5.53 21.66 -18.48
CA LEU A 22 5.71 21.05 -17.16
C LEU A 22 4.78 19.84 -16.93
N PHE A 23 3.56 19.83 -17.47
CA PHE A 23 2.66 18.67 -17.44
C PHE A 23 3.22 17.45 -18.19
N ARG A 24 4.15 17.64 -19.14
CA ARG A 24 4.76 16.52 -19.87
C ARG A 24 5.91 15.87 -19.10
N ILE A 25 6.36 16.45 -18.00
CA ILE A 25 7.38 15.83 -17.15
C ILE A 25 6.73 14.64 -16.43
N PRO A 26 7.24 13.40 -16.60
CA PRO A 26 6.65 12.23 -15.95
C PRO A 26 6.71 12.32 -14.42
N PRO A 27 5.65 11.91 -13.71
CA PRO A 27 5.60 12.04 -12.25
C PRO A 27 6.62 11.14 -11.54
N GLY A 28 7.07 10.05 -12.20
CA GLY A 28 8.13 9.18 -11.71
C GLY A 28 9.54 9.78 -11.74
N ASP A 29 9.74 10.98 -12.31
CA ASP A 29 10.98 11.74 -12.23
C ASP A 29 10.76 13.09 -11.51
N PRO A 30 10.51 13.07 -10.18
CA PRO A 30 10.30 14.29 -9.41
C PRO A 30 11.50 15.25 -9.47
N ALA A 31 12.72 14.73 -9.72
CA ALA A 31 13.93 15.54 -9.78
C ALA A 31 13.91 16.54 -10.94
N SER A 32 13.23 16.23 -12.05
CA SER A 32 13.07 17.20 -13.15
C SER A 32 12.23 18.42 -12.76
N LEU A 33 11.12 18.21 -12.03
CA LEU A 33 10.31 19.31 -11.49
C LEU A 33 11.09 20.12 -10.43
N VAL A 34 11.86 19.44 -9.58
CA VAL A 34 12.76 20.09 -8.60
C VAL A 34 13.78 20.98 -9.32
N ARG A 35 14.46 20.45 -10.34
CA ARG A 35 15.45 21.21 -11.10
C ARG A 35 14.81 22.41 -11.79
N ALA A 36 13.63 22.23 -12.40
CA ALA A 36 12.90 23.32 -13.04
C ALA A 36 12.51 24.42 -12.05
N SER A 37 12.06 24.07 -10.84
CA SER A 37 11.72 25.05 -9.81
C SER A 37 12.93 25.82 -9.29
N ALA A 38 14.12 25.21 -9.33
CA ALA A 38 15.37 25.87 -8.96
C ALA A 38 15.92 26.88 -9.99
N VAL A 39 15.43 26.86 -11.24
CA VAL A 39 15.94 27.73 -12.33
C VAL A 39 15.55 29.19 -12.11
N CYS A 40 14.28 29.47 -11.79
CA CYS A 40 13.80 30.83 -11.56
C CYS A 40 12.53 30.87 -10.69
N THR A 41 12.25 32.05 -10.12
CA THR A 41 11.09 32.28 -9.24
C THR A 41 9.75 32.08 -9.93
N THR A 42 9.66 32.33 -11.24
CA THR A 42 8.43 32.12 -12.03
C THR A 42 8.10 30.62 -12.13
N LEU A 43 9.08 29.79 -12.51
CA LEU A 43 8.89 28.34 -12.58
C LEU A 43 8.62 27.75 -11.19
N PHE A 44 9.32 28.22 -10.17
CA PHE A 44 9.02 27.86 -8.78
C PHE A 44 7.57 28.21 -8.41
N GLY A 45 7.12 29.42 -8.76
CA GLY A 45 5.75 29.87 -8.48
C GLY A 45 4.70 29.00 -9.16
N ILE A 46 4.91 28.62 -10.42
CA ILE A 46 4.01 27.73 -11.18
C ILE A 46 4.01 26.33 -10.57
N ILE A 47 5.17 25.72 -10.33
CA ILE A 47 5.27 24.34 -9.83
C ILE A 47 4.73 24.23 -8.40
N SER A 48 4.87 25.28 -7.59
CA SER A 48 4.37 25.33 -6.22
C SER A 48 2.90 25.76 -6.12
N ASP A 49 2.28 26.19 -7.23
CA ASP A 49 0.87 26.62 -7.25
C ASP A 49 -0.05 25.41 -7.02
N PRO A 50 -0.92 25.44 -5.99
CA PRO A 50 -1.90 24.39 -5.76
C PRO A 50 -2.78 24.08 -6.98
N ALA A 51 -3.10 25.08 -7.83
CA ALA A 51 -3.89 24.84 -9.03
C ALA A 51 -3.13 24.05 -10.10
N PHE A 52 -1.85 24.35 -10.29
CA PHE A 52 -0.96 23.56 -11.15
C PHE A 52 -0.83 22.13 -10.63
N LEU A 53 -0.54 21.92 -9.35
CA LEU A 53 -0.39 20.58 -8.77
C LEU A 53 -1.66 19.73 -8.91
N ARG A 54 -2.85 20.32 -8.66
CA ARG A 54 -4.13 19.62 -8.90
C ARG A 54 -4.27 19.22 -10.37
N SER A 55 -3.99 20.14 -11.28
CA SER A 55 -4.08 19.89 -12.72
C SER A 55 -3.05 18.86 -13.19
N TYR A 56 -1.84 18.87 -12.63
CA TYR A 56 -0.75 17.93 -12.92
C TYR A 56 -1.15 16.52 -12.50
N ARG A 57 -1.68 16.38 -11.29
CA ARG A 57 -2.19 15.11 -10.77
C ARG A 57 -3.36 14.60 -11.60
N ALA A 58 -4.32 15.46 -11.95
CA ALA A 58 -5.45 15.10 -12.80
C ALA A 58 -5.01 14.70 -14.22
N PHE A 59 -4.00 15.38 -14.78
CA PHE A 59 -3.43 15.07 -16.09
C PHE A 59 -2.78 13.68 -16.11
N HIS A 60 -2.05 13.30 -15.05
CA HIS A 60 -1.39 12.01 -14.97
C HIS A 60 -2.28 10.87 -14.43
N GLY A 61 -3.31 11.19 -13.64
CA GLY A 61 -4.29 10.26 -13.08
C GLY A 61 -3.78 9.34 -11.98
N THR A 62 -2.58 8.76 -12.14
CA THR A 62 -2.03 7.77 -11.22
C THR A 62 -0.74 8.27 -10.56
N PRO A 63 -0.62 8.18 -9.21
CA PRO A 63 0.63 8.50 -8.54
C PRO A 63 1.72 7.46 -8.88
N PRO A 64 2.97 7.90 -9.09
CA PRO A 64 4.10 7.02 -9.35
C PRO A 64 4.52 6.26 -8.09
N ILE A 65 5.16 5.11 -8.27
CA ILE A 65 5.86 4.40 -7.19
C ILE A 65 7.18 5.14 -6.93
N LEU A 66 7.30 5.77 -5.77
CA LEU A 66 8.51 6.49 -5.36
C LEU A 66 9.51 5.58 -4.62
N GLY A 67 9.01 4.49 -4.05
CA GLY A 67 9.80 3.49 -3.37
C GLY A 67 8.92 2.40 -2.80
N TYR A 68 9.50 1.55 -1.98
CA TYR A 68 8.79 0.55 -1.22
C TYR A 68 9.44 0.37 0.16
N LEU A 69 8.64 -0.03 1.14
CA LEU A 69 9.12 -0.41 2.45
C LEU A 69 9.17 -1.93 2.57
N HIS A 70 10.05 -2.39 3.43
CA HIS A 70 10.04 -3.75 3.95
C HIS A 70 10.61 -3.74 5.37
N ASN A 71 10.21 -4.73 6.15
CA ASN A 71 10.74 -4.92 7.50
C ASN A 71 11.91 -5.90 7.44
N LYS A 72 12.95 -5.64 8.23
CA LYS A 72 14.10 -6.52 8.41
C LYS A 72 14.19 -6.89 9.87
N SER A 73 14.19 -8.18 10.17
CA SER A 73 14.59 -8.63 11.48
C SER A 73 16.10 -8.73 11.58
N GLN A 74 16.68 -8.03 12.55
CA GLN A 74 18.09 -8.16 12.93
C GLN A 74 18.17 -8.77 14.34
N GLU A 75 19.33 -9.32 14.71
CA GLU A 75 19.53 -10.05 15.98
C GLU A 75 19.12 -9.30 17.25
N SER A 76 18.92 -7.97 17.19
CA SER A 76 18.61 -7.13 18.35
C SER A 76 17.42 -6.18 18.16
N HIS A 77 16.92 -5.99 16.94
CA HIS A 77 15.84 -5.04 16.64
C HIS A 77 15.28 -5.28 15.23
N ASP A 78 14.01 -4.97 15.06
CA ASP A 78 13.39 -4.90 13.74
C ASP A 78 13.62 -3.52 13.11
N VAL A 79 13.73 -3.47 11.79
CA VAL A 79 13.97 -2.23 11.03
C VAL A 79 13.05 -2.15 9.83
N ALA A 80 12.18 -1.15 9.81
CA ALA A 80 11.51 -0.74 8.59
C ALA A 80 12.47 0.09 7.72
N GLN A 81 12.78 -0.41 6.52
CA GLN A 81 13.63 0.27 5.55
C GLN A 81 12.80 0.72 4.33
N PHE A 82 12.92 2.00 3.98
CA PHE A 82 12.44 2.56 2.72
C PHE A 82 13.52 2.42 1.63
N VAL A 83 13.16 1.80 0.52
CA VAL A 83 14.04 1.62 -0.65
C VAL A 83 13.51 2.47 -1.82
N PRO A 84 14.23 3.54 -2.23
CA PRO A 84 13.91 4.31 -3.42
C PRO A 84 13.89 3.49 -4.70
N THR A 85 12.91 3.76 -5.57
CA THR A 85 12.86 3.21 -6.95
C THR A 85 13.39 4.17 -8.00
N GLY A 86 13.67 5.42 -7.61
CA GLY A 86 14.10 6.51 -8.47
C GLY A 86 14.86 7.59 -7.70
N ALA A 87 14.71 8.85 -8.11
CA ALA A 87 15.45 9.97 -7.52
C ALA A 87 14.86 10.48 -6.19
N PHE A 88 13.66 10.04 -5.80
CA PHE A 88 13.07 10.38 -4.51
C PHE A 88 13.79 9.64 -3.39
N CYS A 89 14.14 10.33 -2.32
CA CYS A 89 14.70 9.76 -1.11
C CYS A 89 14.09 10.50 0.09
N PRO A 90 13.41 9.82 1.03
CA PRO A 90 12.90 10.48 2.23
C PRO A 90 14.05 10.95 3.11
N LEU A 91 13.78 11.89 4.03
CA LEU A 91 14.78 12.38 4.98
C LEU A 91 15.30 11.26 5.90
N VAL A 92 14.42 10.32 6.25
CA VAL A 92 14.72 9.14 7.07
C VAL A 92 14.35 7.90 6.27
N CYS A 93 15.35 7.09 5.91
CA CYS A 93 15.15 5.86 5.13
C CYS A 93 15.05 4.60 5.99
N GLU A 94 15.45 4.66 7.26
CA GLU A 94 15.45 3.52 8.18
C GLU A 94 14.88 3.95 9.52
N ARG A 95 13.97 3.15 10.05
CA ARG A 95 13.39 3.32 11.38
C ARG A 95 13.60 2.03 12.17
N ARG A 96 14.30 2.14 13.29
CA ARG A 96 14.57 1.01 14.19
C ARG A 96 13.38 0.82 15.12
N ASP A 97 13.12 -0.44 15.47
CA ASP A 97 12.05 -0.87 16.39
C ASP A 97 10.65 -0.54 15.87
N TRP A 98 10.52 -0.32 14.57
CA TRP A 98 9.28 0.05 13.89
C TRP A 98 9.01 -0.94 12.76
N ASP A 99 7.77 -1.38 12.65
CA ASP A 99 7.30 -2.22 11.56
C ASP A 99 6.39 -1.44 10.64
N ALA A 100 6.73 -1.39 9.34
CA ALA A 100 5.81 -0.91 8.34
C ALA A 100 4.69 -1.93 8.17
N VAL A 101 3.44 -1.49 8.29
CA VAL A 101 2.26 -2.38 8.19
C VAL A 101 1.44 -2.08 6.95
N ASP A 102 1.33 -0.80 6.57
CA ASP A 102 0.53 -0.42 5.40
C ASP A 102 1.03 0.87 4.73
N SER A 103 0.70 1.05 3.45
CA SER A 103 0.89 2.33 2.77
C SER A 103 -0.20 2.60 1.75
N ARG A 104 -0.93 3.69 1.95
CA ARG A 104 -1.94 4.19 1.02
C ARG A 104 -2.02 5.71 1.04
N HIS A 105 -2.51 6.27 -0.05
CA HIS A 105 -2.85 7.70 -0.13
C HIS A 105 -1.69 8.66 0.19
N GLY A 106 -0.45 8.27 -0.14
CA GLY A 106 0.76 9.04 0.16
C GLY A 106 1.20 8.99 1.62
N ARG A 107 0.68 8.05 2.41
CA ARG A 107 1.05 7.82 3.81
C ARG A 107 1.62 6.42 4.02
N VAL A 108 2.38 6.26 5.08
CA VAL A 108 2.88 4.98 5.58
C VAL A 108 2.41 4.82 7.02
N LEU A 109 1.88 3.65 7.36
CA LEU A 109 1.49 3.29 8.70
C LEU A 109 2.55 2.36 9.30
N PHE A 110 3.05 2.75 10.46
CA PHE A 110 3.95 1.95 11.27
C PHE A 110 3.26 1.48 12.54
N TYR A 111 3.72 0.33 13.03
CA TYR A 111 3.49 -0.19 14.36
C TYR A 111 4.80 -0.09 15.15
N THR A 112 4.72 0.34 16.41
CA THR A 112 5.89 0.54 17.27
C THR A 112 5.71 -0.25 18.57
N PRO A 113 6.22 -1.49 18.65
CA PRO A 113 6.16 -2.32 19.85
C PRO A 113 7.18 -1.85 20.89
N GLU A 114 6.98 -0.68 21.50
CA GLU A 114 7.75 -0.33 22.70
C GLU A 114 7.17 -1.08 23.90
N GLU A 115 8.02 -1.63 24.79
CA GLU A 115 7.64 -2.51 25.91
C GLU A 115 6.53 -1.97 26.85
N LYS A 116 6.16 -0.67 26.76
CA LYS A 116 5.16 -0.02 27.62
C LYS A 116 4.24 0.99 26.93
N ASP A 117 4.54 1.44 25.71
CA ASP A 117 3.81 2.50 25.01
C ASP A 117 3.65 2.10 23.53
N THR A 118 2.94 0.98 23.30
CA THR A 118 2.71 0.47 21.96
C THR A 118 1.79 1.41 21.18
N ASP A 119 2.33 2.03 20.14
CA ASP A 119 1.63 3.02 19.33
C ASP A 119 1.57 2.64 17.84
N PHE A 120 0.69 3.35 17.12
CA PHE A 120 0.73 3.41 15.66
C PHE A 120 1.20 4.78 15.21
N VAL A 121 2.00 4.83 14.15
CA VAL A 121 2.49 6.10 13.59
C VAL A 121 2.13 6.20 12.12
N VAL A 122 1.37 7.23 11.78
CA VAL A 122 1.12 7.60 10.38
C VAL A 122 2.16 8.63 9.96
N TRP A 123 3.00 8.24 9.01
CA TRP A 123 4.10 9.03 8.48
C TRP A 123 3.82 9.48 7.04
N ASP A 124 4.20 10.72 6.74
CA ASP A 124 4.33 11.22 5.37
C ASP A 124 5.81 11.24 4.98
N PRO A 125 6.27 10.33 4.11
CA PRO A 125 7.66 10.28 3.65
C PRO A 125 8.16 11.53 2.93
N ILE A 126 7.26 12.36 2.40
CA ILE A 126 7.62 13.57 1.65
C ILE A 126 7.92 14.73 2.59
N THR A 127 7.05 14.94 3.56
CA THR A 127 7.15 16.07 4.50
C THR A 127 7.86 15.72 5.80
N ASP A 128 8.09 14.43 6.05
CA ASP A 128 8.53 13.84 7.31
C ASP A 128 7.59 14.13 8.50
N ASN A 129 6.38 14.60 8.23
CA ASN A 129 5.35 14.79 9.23
C ASN A 129 4.89 13.42 9.76
N GLN A 130 4.68 13.35 11.07
CA GLN A 130 4.28 12.14 11.77
C GLN A 130 3.06 12.46 12.64
N ARG A 131 2.10 11.52 12.70
CA ARG A 131 1.01 11.53 13.67
C ARG A 131 1.03 10.23 14.44
N VAL A 132 1.22 10.34 15.75
CA VAL A 132 1.15 9.23 16.70
C VAL A 132 -0.31 8.97 17.04
N ILE A 133 -0.68 7.70 17.08
CA ILE A 133 -2.00 7.20 17.43
C ILE A 133 -1.78 6.27 18.62
N SER A 134 -2.22 6.71 19.79
CA SER A 134 -2.10 5.89 20.99
C SER A 134 -3.00 4.67 20.90
N ALA A 135 -2.44 3.50 21.21
CA ALA A 135 -3.28 2.34 21.50
C ALA A 135 -4.01 2.62 22.81
N GLY A 136 -5.34 2.69 22.77
CA GLY A 136 -6.13 2.73 24.00
C GLY A 136 -5.91 1.48 24.86
N SER A 137 -6.32 1.50 26.12
CA SER A 137 -6.09 0.37 27.05
C SER A 137 -6.58 -0.97 26.51
N GLU A 138 -7.75 -1.00 25.86
CA GLU A 138 -8.31 -2.20 25.24
C GLU A 138 -7.44 -2.75 24.09
N LEU A 139 -6.91 -1.88 23.22
CA LEU A 139 -6.01 -2.29 22.14
C LEU A 139 -4.64 -2.71 22.68
N LEU A 140 -4.14 -2.08 23.74
CA LEU A 140 -2.90 -2.49 24.40
C LEU A 140 -3.01 -3.91 24.98
N GLU A 141 -4.13 -4.24 25.64
CA GLU A 141 -4.37 -5.60 26.14
C GLU A 141 -4.34 -6.63 25.01
N ILE A 142 -4.92 -6.31 23.86
CA ILE A 142 -4.89 -7.17 22.67
C ILE A 142 -3.47 -7.32 22.11
N LEU A 143 -2.73 -6.23 21.95
CA LEU A 143 -1.38 -6.23 21.37
C LEU A 143 -0.37 -6.93 22.30
N CYS A 144 -0.59 -6.86 23.61
CA CYS A 144 0.23 -7.55 24.61
C CYS A 144 -0.17 -9.02 24.84
N ALA A 145 -1.27 -9.51 24.24
CA ALA A 145 -1.72 -10.90 24.40
C ALA A 145 -0.77 -11.93 23.77
N GLY A 146 0.28 -11.49 23.06
CA GLY A 146 1.32 -12.35 22.50
C GLY A 146 0.83 -13.14 21.29
N GLU A 147 1.33 -14.38 21.13
CA GLU A 147 1.08 -15.22 19.95
C GLU A 147 -0.38 -15.70 19.80
N GLU A 148 -1.26 -15.37 20.74
CA GLU A 148 -2.68 -15.77 20.73
C GLU A 148 -3.56 -14.91 19.80
N VAL A 149 -3.05 -13.72 19.43
CA VAL A 149 -3.74 -12.77 18.56
C VAL A 149 -2.90 -12.51 17.32
N THR A 150 -3.54 -12.59 16.16
CA THR A 150 -2.96 -12.13 14.88
C THR A 150 -3.79 -10.99 14.35
N TRP A 151 -3.14 -9.99 13.73
CA TRP A 151 -3.84 -8.79 13.32
C TRP A 151 -3.23 -8.13 12.08
N MET A 152 -4.00 -7.24 11.48
CA MET A 152 -3.55 -6.43 10.35
C MET A 152 -4.26 -5.08 10.40
N THR A 153 -3.62 -4.06 9.83
CA THR A 153 -4.17 -2.72 9.75
C THR A 153 -4.21 -2.19 8.32
N ALA A 154 -5.04 -1.19 8.10
CA ALA A 154 -5.09 -0.46 6.84
C ALA A 154 -5.33 1.03 7.10
N VAL A 155 -4.53 1.90 6.48
CA VAL A 155 -4.75 3.34 6.47
C VAL A 155 -5.65 3.72 5.29
N LEU A 156 -6.66 4.55 5.56
CA LEU A 156 -7.67 4.97 4.60
C LEU A 156 -7.76 6.49 4.55
N CYS A 157 -8.07 7.05 3.38
CA CYS A 157 -8.45 8.46 3.30
C CYS A 157 -9.89 8.64 3.80
N ALA A 158 -10.10 9.55 4.76
CA ALA A 158 -11.41 9.83 5.35
C ALA A 158 -12.13 11.02 4.68
N LYS A 159 -11.43 11.76 3.81
CA LYS A 159 -11.99 12.94 3.15
C LYS A 159 -13.14 12.57 2.23
N ASP A 160 -14.32 13.16 2.47
CA ASP A 160 -15.50 12.94 1.64
C ASP A 160 -15.31 13.49 0.22
N GLY A 161 -15.84 12.78 -0.78
CA GLY A 161 -15.71 13.13 -2.20
C GLY A 161 -14.27 13.24 -2.72
N CYS A 162 -13.31 12.56 -2.07
CA CYS A 162 -11.90 12.66 -2.42
C CYS A 162 -11.57 11.92 -3.73
N ASP A 163 -10.79 12.57 -4.60
CA ASP A 163 -10.26 11.97 -5.85
C ASP A 163 -9.05 11.04 -5.60
N HIS A 164 -8.56 10.99 -4.36
CA HIS A 164 -7.36 10.27 -3.92
C HIS A 164 -6.06 10.60 -4.67
N LEU A 165 -6.02 11.68 -5.45
CA LEU A 165 -4.85 12.09 -6.23
C LEU A 165 -3.81 12.83 -5.41
N GLY A 166 -4.16 13.32 -4.22
CA GLY A 166 -3.25 14.09 -3.37
C GLY A 166 -3.80 14.34 -1.98
N CYS A 167 -4.24 13.28 -1.32
CA CYS A 167 -4.98 13.36 -0.07
C CYS A 167 -4.16 13.06 1.19
N HIS A 168 -2.82 13.08 1.11
CA HIS A 168 -1.90 12.78 2.22
C HIS A 168 -2.02 13.75 3.41
N ASP A 169 -2.38 15.02 3.17
CA ASP A 169 -2.60 16.01 4.24
C ASP A 169 -4.01 15.97 4.84
N GLY A 170 -4.92 15.20 4.24
CA GLY A 170 -6.31 15.12 4.67
C GLY A 170 -6.52 14.32 5.96
N PRO A 171 -7.76 14.26 6.45
CA PRO A 171 -8.13 13.28 7.48
C PRO A 171 -8.00 11.86 6.93
N PHE A 172 -7.65 10.95 7.82
CA PHE A 172 -7.51 9.53 7.58
C PHE A 172 -8.19 8.69 8.67
N LEU A 173 -8.44 7.43 8.34
CA LEU A 173 -8.86 6.38 9.26
C LEU A 173 -7.78 5.30 9.33
N VAL A 174 -7.70 4.58 10.44
CA VAL A 174 -6.93 3.33 10.55
C VAL A 174 -7.88 2.21 10.94
N ALA A 175 -8.13 1.30 10.02
CA ALA A 175 -8.92 0.11 10.27
C ALA A 175 -8.02 -0.97 10.87
N PHE A 176 -8.41 -1.51 12.02
CA PHE A 176 -7.74 -2.62 12.70
C PHE A 176 -8.65 -3.85 12.63
N VAL A 177 -8.10 -5.00 12.23
CA VAL A 177 -8.80 -6.28 12.26
C VAL A 177 -7.89 -7.33 12.86
N GLY A 178 -8.41 -8.08 13.83
CA GLY A 178 -7.69 -9.13 14.53
C GLY A 178 -8.48 -10.42 14.67
N SER A 179 -7.75 -11.49 14.97
CA SER A 179 -8.26 -12.82 15.28
C SER A 179 -7.71 -13.24 16.63
N ASN A 180 -8.59 -13.53 17.59
CA ASN A 180 -8.24 -14.10 18.89
C ASN A 180 -8.46 -15.63 18.85
N MET A 181 -7.37 -16.38 18.95
CA MET A 181 -7.42 -17.85 18.82
C MET A 181 -7.96 -18.54 20.06
N VAL A 182 -7.80 -17.93 21.24
CA VAL A 182 -8.28 -18.48 22.52
C VAL A 182 -9.77 -18.28 22.65
N GLU A 183 -10.24 -17.04 22.43
CA GLU A 183 -11.66 -16.69 22.51
C GLU A 183 -12.45 -17.14 21.28
N LYS A 184 -11.76 -17.52 20.20
CA LYS A 184 -12.38 -17.94 18.94
C LYS A 184 -13.24 -16.83 18.36
N THR A 185 -12.72 -15.61 18.34
CA THR A 185 -13.41 -14.42 17.87
C THR A 185 -12.57 -13.71 16.82
N MET A 186 -13.25 -13.07 15.87
CA MET A 186 -12.66 -12.07 15.00
C MET A 186 -13.21 -10.73 15.43
N PHE A 187 -12.37 -9.71 15.45
CA PHE A 187 -12.77 -8.39 15.93
C PHE A 187 -12.19 -7.30 15.03
N ALA A 188 -12.86 -6.15 15.04
CA ALA A 188 -12.47 -5.00 14.26
C ALA A 188 -12.90 -3.70 14.93
N PHE A 189 -12.13 -2.65 14.67
CA PHE A 189 -12.45 -1.29 15.08
C PHE A 189 -11.63 -0.31 14.24
N VAL A 190 -11.98 0.97 14.33
CA VAL A 190 -11.38 2.02 13.49
C VAL A 190 -10.99 3.23 14.32
N TYR A 191 -9.78 3.73 14.09
CA TYR A 191 -9.36 5.04 14.56
C TYR A 191 -9.74 6.12 13.54
N SER A 192 -10.25 7.26 14.02
CA SER A 192 -10.46 8.46 13.22
C SER A 192 -9.53 9.59 13.62
N SER A 193 -8.77 10.12 12.66
CA SER A 193 -7.92 11.29 12.89
C SER A 193 -8.67 12.61 13.11
N GLU A 194 -9.98 12.65 12.83
CA GLU A 194 -10.81 13.84 13.06
C GLU A 194 -11.31 13.89 14.50
N THR A 195 -11.74 12.75 15.04
CA THR A 195 -12.20 12.65 16.44
C THR A 195 -11.07 12.33 17.40
N THR A 196 -9.92 11.86 16.88
CA THR A 196 -8.77 11.36 17.65
C THR A 196 -9.10 10.18 18.56
N GLU A 197 -10.10 9.39 18.17
CA GLU A 197 -10.66 8.30 18.97
C GLU A 197 -10.77 7.02 18.15
N TRP A 198 -10.68 5.89 18.85
CA TRP A 198 -11.05 4.57 18.33
C TRP A 198 -12.56 4.37 18.50
N SER A 199 -13.19 3.68 17.54
CA SER A 199 -14.57 3.23 17.68
C SER A 199 -14.71 2.13 18.73
N GLU A 200 -15.96 1.83 19.11
CA GLU A 200 -16.24 0.59 19.82
C GLU A 200 -15.80 -0.62 18.98
N MET A 201 -15.35 -1.66 19.67
CA MET A 201 -14.96 -2.92 19.07
C MET A 201 -16.19 -3.73 18.66
N VAL A 202 -16.19 -4.18 17.41
CA VAL A 202 -17.15 -5.16 16.92
C VAL A 202 -16.50 -6.52 16.83
N SER A 203 -17.20 -7.55 17.28
CA SER A 203 -16.70 -8.92 17.29
C SER A 203 -17.72 -9.89 16.71
N VAL A 204 -17.22 -10.95 16.08
CA VAL A 204 -18.01 -12.05 15.55
C VAL A 204 -17.39 -13.37 15.98
N GLU A 205 -18.22 -14.36 16.28
CA GLU A 205 -17.75 -15.71 16.57
C GLU A 205 -17.04 -16.30 15.35
N ASN A 206 -15.88 -16.89 15.60
CA ASN A 206 -15.11 -17.62 14.62
C ASN A 206 -15.50 -19.11 14.70
N PRO A 207 -16.19 -19.67 13.68
CA PRO A 207 -16.61 -21.06 13.66
C PRO A 207 -15.38 -21.96 13.44
N ASN A 208 -14.63 -22.18 14.51
CA ASN A 208 -13.42 -22.99 14.54
C ASN A 208 -13.71 -24.45 14.14
N VAL A 209 -13.15 -24.90 13.03
CA VAL A 209 -12.82 -26.31 12.82
C VAL A 209 -11.30 -26.40 13.00
N VAL A 210 -10.85 -26.90 14.14
CA VAL A 210 -9.44 -27.29 14.31
C VAL A 210 -9.17 -28.40 13.30
N VAL A 211 -8.33 -28.13 12.29
CA VAL A 211 -7.91 -29.15 11.33
C VAL A 211 -6.58 -29.72 11.79
N THR A 212 -6.61 -30.94 12.31
CA THR A 212 -5.40 -31.70 12.65
C THR A 212 -4.91 -32.42 11.40
N TYR A 213 -3.71 -32.07 10.90
CA TYR A 213 -3.10 -32.79 9.78
C TYR A 213 -2.41 -34.09 10.25
N PRO A 214 -2.15 -35.06 9.34
CA PRO A 214 -1.55 -36.37 9.67
C PRO A 214 -0.16 -36.36 10.31
N PHE A 215 0.45 -35.18 10.51
CA PHE A 215 1.78 -35.02 11.11
C PHE A 215 1.75 -34.26 12.46
N GLY A 216 0.58 -34.06 13.05
CA GLY A 216 0.44 -33.45 14.39
C GLY A 216 0.56 -31.92 14.43
N SER A 217 0.79 -31.25 13.29
CA SER A 217 0.72 -29.79 13.19
C SER A 217 -0.74 -29.34 13.34
N VAL A 218 -1.02 -28.59 14.40
CA VAL A 218 -2.26 -27.83 14.56
C VAL A 218 -2.11 -26.56 13.74
N MET A 219 -2.94 -26.40 12.72
CA MET A 219 -3.05 -25.13 12.01
C MET A 219 -4.30 -24.42 12.51
N HIS A 220 -4.14 -23.16 12.96
CA HIS A 220 -5.25 -22.28 13.30
C HIS A 220 -5.75 -21.64 12.00
N PRO A 221 -6.83 -22.17 11.40
CA PRO A 221 -7.11 -21.90 10.01
C PRO A 221 -7.83 -20.54 9.81
N TYR A 222 -7.86 -19.70 10.83
CA TYR A 222 -8.44 -18.36 10.76
C TYR A 222 -7.57 -17.27 11.42
N ALA A 223 -6.25 -17.47 11.45
CA ALA A 223 -5.32 -16.40 11.80
C ALA A 223 -5.32 -15.33 10.69
N ILE A 224 -5.22 -14.06 11.07
CA ILE A 224 -4.99 -12.98 10.10
C ILE A 224 -3.64 -13.23 9.44
N GLU A 225 -3.56 -13.10 8.11
CA GLU A 225 -2.31 -13.25 7.38
C GLU A 225 -1.49 -11.96 7.51
N GLU A 226 -0.58 -11.93 8.48
CA GLU A 226 0.25 -10.75 8.84
C GLU A 226 1.27 -10.37 7.75
N SER A 227 1.56 -11.28 6.82
CA SER A 227 2.36 -10.99 5.62
C SER A 227 1.52 -10.52 4.42
N GLY A 228 0.20 -10.48 4.56
CA GLY A 228 -0.74 -10.26 3.47
C GLY A 228 -0.95 -8.78 3.12
N HIS A 229 -1.54 -8.54 1.95
CA HIS A 229 -1.98 -7.20 1.54
C HIS A 229 -3.47 -7.04 1.77
N THR A 230 -3.85 -5.86 2.23
CA THR A 230 -5.25 -5.49 2.39
C THR A 230 -5.80 -4.90 1.09
N ALA A 231 -7.11 -5.00 0.88
CA ALA A 231 -7.79 -4.34 -0.24
C ALA A 231 -8.87 -3.40 0.27
N VAL A 232 -9.06 -2.29 -0.46
CA VAL A 232 -10.08 -1.29 -0.14
C VAL A 232 -10.98 -1.07 -1.36
N VAL A 233 -12.29 -1.24 -1.13
CA VAL A 233 -13.38 -1.07 -2.09
C VAL A 233 -14.45 -0.19 -1.44
N GLY A 234 -14.55 1.07 -1.86
CA GLY A 234 -15.35 2.07 -1.14
C GLY A 234 -14.96 2.17 0.34
N LYS A 235 -15.94 1.95 1.25
CA LYS A 235 -15.73 1.95 2.72
C LYS A 235 -15.41 0.57 3.31
N LYS A 236 -15.21 -0.45 2.46
CA LYS A 236 -14.97 -1.82 2.87
C LYS A 236 -13.50 -2.16 2.74
N VAL A 237 -12.92 -2.68 3.81
CA VAL A 237 -11.56 -3.19 3.84
C VAL A 237 -11.59 -4.71 3.92
N TYR A 238 -10.79 -5.35 3.10
CA TYR A 238 -10.69 -6.80 3.00
C TYR A 238 -9.31 -7.23 3.49
N PHE A 239 -9.29 -8.22 4.36
CA PHE A 239 -8.09 -8.79 4.95
C PHE A 239 -8.00 -10.26 4.62
N ALA A 240 -6.80 -10.73 4.28
CA ALA A 240 -6.53 -12.14 4.06
C ALA A 240 -6.47 -12.87 5.40
N VAL A 241 -7.06 -14.05 5.41
CA VAL A 241 -7.11 -14.96 6.57
C VAL A 241 -6.44 -16.26 6.14
N LYS A 242 -5.40 -16.67 6.85
CA LYS A 242 -4.60 -17.83 6.52
C LYS A 242 -5.43 -19.11 6.69
N TRP A 243 -5.63 -19.89 5.62
CA TRP A 243 -6.41 -21.12 5.65
C TRP A 243 -5.65 -22.28 4.99
N GLY A 244 -5.02 -23.17 5.74
CA GLY A 244 -4.10 -24.16 5.13
C GLY A 244 -2.81 -23.51 4.60
N TYR A 245 -1.86 -24.34 4.14
CA TYR A 245 -0.60 -23.83 3.57
C TYR A 245 -0.80 -23.11 2.23
N TRP A 246 -1.74 -23.60 1.43
CA TRP A 246 -1.88 -23.20 0.03
C TRP A 246 -3.11 -22.34 -0.25
N SER A 247 -3.89 -22.07 0.80
CA SER A 247 -5.17 -21.38 0.65
C SER A 247 -5.37 -20.24 1.63
N MET A 248 -6.31 -19.37 1.28
CA MET A 248 -6.75 -18.28 2.13
C MET A 248 -8.26 -18.12 2.09
N ARG A 249 -8.76 -17.45 3.12
CA ARG A 249 -10.10 -16.89 3.21
C ARG A 249 -9.99 -15.38 3.39
N MET A 250 -11.13 -14.70 3.45
CA MET A 250 -11.16 -13.26 3.63
C MET A 250 -12.15 -12.85 4.70
N VAL A 251 -11.80 -11.79 5.42
CA VAL A 251 -12.72 -11.05 6.27
C VAL A 251 -12.88 -9.65 5.70
N MET A 252 -14.10 -9.12 5.77
CA MET A 252 -14.39 -7.76 5.37
C MET A 252 -14.86 -6.96 6.57
N TYR A 253 -14.27 -5.79 6.74
CA TYR A 253 -14.73 -4.80 7.67
C TYR A 253 -15.27 -3.59 6.91
N ASN A 254 -16.57 -3.32 7.07
CA ASN A 254 -17.19 -2.11 6.57
C ASN A 254 -17.01 -1.00 7.61
N VAL A 255 -16.06 -0.12 7.35
CA VAL A 255 -15.66 0.93 8.29
C VAL A 255 -16.78 1.96 8.50
N GLY A 256 -17.62 2.18 7.48
CA GLY A 256 -18.71 3.15 7.54
C GLY A 256 -19.87 2.71 8.44
N GLU A 257 -20.23 1.43 8.38
CA GLU A 257 -21.32 0.84 9.16
C GLU A 257 -20.81 0.13 10.42
N GLN A 258 -19.49 0.09 10.62
CA GLN A 258 -18.80 -0.69 11.64
C GLN A 258 -19.25 -2.16 11.67
N GLU A 259 -19.41 -2.75 10.48
CA GLU A 259 -19.88 -4.13 10.35
C GLU A 259 -18.73 -5.05 9.94
N LEU A 260 -18.48 -6.08 10.75
CA LEU A 260 -17.50 -7.11 10.47
C LEU A 260 -18.21 -8.35 9.91
N SER A 261 -17.78 -8.82 8.73
CA SER A 261 -18.33 -10.03 8.13
C SER A 261 -17.25 -10.97 7.59
N LEU A 262 -17.45 -12.25 7.88
CA LEU A 262 -16.62 -13.33 7.34
C LEU A 262 -17.09 -13.62 5.93
N ILE A 263 -16.27 -13.26 4.95
CA ILE A 263 -16.63 -13.40 3.55
C ILE A 263 -16.14 -14.74 3.04
N ASN A 264 -17.10 -15.62 2.70
CA ASN A 264 -16.96 -16.87 1.95
C ASN A 264 -15.80 -17.78 2.39
N LEU A 265 -16.19 -18.89 3.02
CA LEU A 265 -15.32 -19.96 3.49
C LEU A 265 -14.85 -20.90 2.35
N GLN A 266 -14.79 -20.43 1.11
CA GLN A 266 -14.25 -21.20 -0.01
C GLN A 266 -12.77 -20.91 -0.19
N ASP A 267 -11.98 -21.98 -0.12
CA ASP A 267 -10.53 -21.95 -0.20
C ASP A 267 -10.07 -21.31 -1.52
N GLN A 268 -9.45 -20.13 -1.43
CA GLN A 268 -8.78 -19.48 -2.54
C GLN A 268 -7.31 -19.84 -2.52
N ALA A 269 -6.61 -19.85 -3.67
CA ALA A 269 -5.15 -19.96 -3.66
C ALA A 269 -4.52 -18.82 -2.84
N ARG A 270 -3.35 -19.07 -2.22
CA ARG A 270 -2.57 -17.99 -1.58
C ARG A 270 -2.11 -16.97 -2.65
N GLY A 271 -2.13 -15.68 -2.31
CA GLY A 271 -1.96 -14.58 -3.26
C GLY A 271 -2.12 -13.21 -2.62
N ILE A 272 -2.43 -12.18 -3.40
CA ILE A 272 -2.48 -10.78 -2.95
C ILE A 272 -3.81 -10.12 -3.32
N LEU A 273 -4.38 -9.38 -2.37
CA LEU A 273 -5.56 -8.56 -2.62
C LEU A 273 -5.15 -7.26 -3.32
N MET A 274 -5.83 -6.92 -4.41
CA MET A 274 -5.45 -5.79 -5.28
C MET A 274 -6.35 -4.56 -5.10
N GLY A 275 -7.55 -4.73 -4.54
CA GLY A 275 -8.54 -3.66 -4.43
C GLY A 275 -9.64 -3.80 -5.48
N GLU A 276 -10.10 -2.69 -6.02
CA GLU A 276 -11.25 -2.63 -6.91
C GLU A 276 -10.83 -2.41 -8.37
N GLU A 277 -11.45 -3.15 -9.29
CA GLU A 277 -11.41 -2.93 -10.73
C GLU A 277 -12.81 -3.13 -11.33
N ASP A 278 -13.32 -2.14 -12.07
CA ASP A 278 -14.67 -2.15 -12.67
C ASP A 278 -15.79 -2.52 -11.68
N GLY A 279 -15.74 -1.99 -10.45
CA GLY A 279 -16.77 -2.26 -9.44
C GLY A 279 -16.64 -3.61 -8.71
N ALA A 280 -15.60 -4.41 -9.00
CA ALA A 280 -15.39 -5.72 -8.40
C ALA A 280 -14.08 -5.76 -7.60
N LEU A 281 -14.07 -6.53 -6.50
CA LEU A 281 -12.84 -6.86 -5.78
C LEU A 281 -11.96 -7.73 -6.69
N VAL A 282 -10.66 -7.44 -6.74
CA VAL A 282 -9.68 -8.15 -7.53
C VAL A 282 -8.58 -8.71 -6.65
N PHE A 283 -8.13 -9.90 -7.03
CA PHE A 283 -7.11 -10.67 -6.34
C PHE A 283 -6.19 -11.32 -7.38
N ALA A 284 -4.90 -11.47 -7.04
CA ALA A 284 -3.95 -12.21 -7.87
C ALA A 284 -3.34 -13.38 -7.10
N ALA A 285 -3.31 -14.55 -7.73
CA ALA A 285 -2.70 -15.76 -7.19
C ALA A 285 -1.71 -16.37 -8.17
N MET A 286 -0.79 -17.16 -7.62
CA MET A 286 0.04 -18.05 -8.40
C MET A 286 -0.74 -19.34 -8.72
N GLU A 287 -0.71 -19.73 -9.99
CA GLU A 287 -1.26 -20.99 -10.52
C GLU A 287 -0.18 -21.69 -11.34
N GLU A 288 0.52 -22.65 -10.72
CA GLU A 288 1.67 -23.32 -11.31
C GLU A 288 2.69 -22.30 -11.86
N THR A 289 2.66 -22.01 -13.16
CA THR A 289 3.58 -21.13 -13.90
C THR A 289 2.98 -19.76 -14.26
N LYS A 290 1.74 -19.50 -13.84
CA LYS A 290 0.96 -18.32 -14.22
C LYS A 290 0.63 -17.49 -13.00
N LEU A 291 0.66 -16.17 -13.18
CA LEU A 291 0.07 -15.22 -12.25
C LEU A 291 -1.33 -14.87 -12.76
N SER A 292 -2.35 -15.41 -12.09
CA SER A 292 -3.76 -15.29 -12.48
C SER A 292 -4.44 -14.22 -11.66
N VAL A 293 -5.10 -13.29 -12.34
CA VAL A 293 -5.87 -12.19 -11.74
C VAL A 293 -7.35 -12.50 -11.88
N TRP A 294 -8.04 -12.54 -10.76
CA TRP A 294 -9.44 -12.93 -10.64
C TRP A 294 -10.28 -11.73 -10.19
N SER A 295 -11.46 -11.55 -10.81
CA SER A 295 -12.51 -10.73 -10.20
C SER A 295 -13.36 -11.58 -9.30
N MET A 296 -13.77 -10.96 -8.20
CA MET A 296 -14.67 -11.54 -7.23
C MET A 296 -16.01 -10.79 -7.23
N GLU A 297 -17.10 -11.52 -7.00
CA GLU A 297 -18.46 -10.99 -6.91
C GLU A 297 -19.11 -11.42 -5.61
N ALA A 298 -19.88 -10.51 -4.99
CA ALA A 298 -20.69 -10.86 -3.83
C ALA A 298 -21.88 -11.73 -4.29
N GLY A 299 -21.92 -12.97 -3.79
CA GLY A 299 -23.03 -13.90 -3.96
C GLY A 299 -23.74 -14.20 -2.63
N PRO A 300 -24.80 -15.02 -2.67
CA PRO A 300 -25.58 -15.40 -1.49
C PRO A 300 -24.75 -16.09 -0.39
N ASN A 301 -23.61 -16.68 -0.77
CA ASN A 301 -22.69 -17.41 0.11
C ASN A 301 -21.39 -16.63 0.38
N GLY A 302 -21.39 -15.31 0.18
CA GLY A 302 -20.21 -14.44 0.28
C GLY A 302 -19.55 -14.17 -1.07
N VAL A 303 -18.28 -13.74 -1.08
CA VAL A 303 -17.57 -13.32 -2.30
C VAL A 303 -16.98 -14.52 -3.03
N VAL A 304 -17.42 -14.77 -4.26
CA VAL A 304 -16.99 -15.90 -5.11
C VAL A 304 -16.18 -15.36 -6.29
N ALA A 305 -15.20 -16.13 -6.76
CA ALA A 305 -14.52 -15.84 -8.01
C ALA A 305 -15.54 -15.81 -9.16
N ARG A 306 -15.77 -14.64 -9.74
CA ARG A 306 -16.68 -14.42 -10.86
C ARG A 306 -16.08 -14.91 -12.18
N GLY A 307 -14.76 -14.77 -12.31
CA GLY A 307 -14.01 -15.17 -13.50
C GLY A 307 -12.60 -14.62 -13.53
N GLN A 308 -11.72 -15.33 -14.26
CA GLN A 308 -10.35 -14.93 -14.51
C GLN A 308 -10.34 -13.74 -15.46
N ARG A 309 -9.76 -12.62 -15.02
CA ARG A 309 -9.63 -11.41 -15.84
C ARG A 309 -8.39 -11.46 -16.71
N ARG A 310 -7.28 -11.89 -16.13
CA ARG A 310 -5.96 -11.90 -16.77
C ARG A 310 -5.17 -13.10 -16.30
N ALA A 311 -4.31 -13.61 -17.16
CA ALA A 311 -3.31 -14.60 -16.81
C ALA A 311 -1.98 -14.16 -17.41
N ILE A 312 -0.96 -14.07 -16.56
CA ILE A 312 0.38 -13.66 -16.96
C ILE A 312 1.27 -14.88 -16.93
N GLU A 313 1.79 -15.28 -18.09
CA GLU A 313 2.69 -16.43 -18.19
C GLU A 313 4.11 -16.02 -17.82
N LEU A 314 4.52 -16.36 -16.58
CA LEU A 314 5.78 -15.90 -16.01
C LEU A 314 6.99 -16.40 -16.80
N GLU A 315 6.91 -17.61 -17.36
CA GLU A 315 7.95 -18.20 -18.21
C GLU A 315 8.31 -17.31 -19.42
N LYS A 316 7.34 -16.55 -19.95
CA LYS A 316 7.54 -15.69 -21.11
C LYS A 316 8.15 -14.34 -20.79
N ILE A 317 8.09 -13.91 -19.53
CA ILE A 317 8.41 -12.54 -19.13
C ILE A 317 9.52 -12.44 -18.09
N LEU A 318 9.85 -13.53 -17.38
CA LEU A 318 10.95 -13.58 -16.44
C LEU A 318 12.21 -14.19 -17.09
N PRO A 319 13.41 -13.74 -16.68
CA PRO A 319 14.66 -14.33 -17.15
C PRO A 319 14.85 -15.74 -16.56
N PRO A 320 15.63 -16.63 -17.22
CA PRO A 320 15.81 -18.02 -16.77
C PRO A 320 16.23 -18.21 -15.30
N PRO A 321 17.12 -17.38 -14.71
CA PRO A 321 17.47 -17.50 -13.29
C PRO A 321 16.28 -17.28 -12.35
N ALA A 322 15.31 -16.45 -12.74
CA ALA A 322 14.10 -16.19 -11.96
C ALA A 322 13.02 -17.29 -12.14
N LEU A 323 13.28 -18.27 -13.02
CA LEU A 323 12.39 -19.41 -13.32
C LEU A 323 12.93 -20.73 -12.75
N SER A 324 14.03 -20.72 -12.00
CA SER A 324 14.65 -21.92 -11.41
C SER A 324 13.66 -22.75 -10.57
N TRP A 325 12.70 -22.08 -9.95
CA TRP A 325 11.62 -22.70 -9.17
C TRP A 325 10.71 -23.61 -9.99
N MET A 326 10.64 -23.43 -11.31
CA MET A 326 9.87 -24.30 -12.22
C MET A 326 10.55 -25.66 -12.42
N VAL A 327 11.84 -25.78 -12.10
CA VAL A 327 12.63 -27.00 -12.26
C VAL A 327 12.82 -27.65 -10.88
N GLY A 328 11.81 -28.38 -10.41
CA GLY A 328 11.85 -29.02 -9.09
C GLY A 328 10.51 -29.60 -8.64
N ASN A 329 10.44 -30.04 -7.38
CA ASN A 329 9.20 -30.50 -6.78
C ASN A 329 8.31 -29.26 -6.47
N PRO A 330 7.15 -29.08 -7.12
CA PRO A 330 6.29 -27.92 -6.93
C PRO A 330 5.71 -27.79 -5.50
N PHE A 331 5.88 -28.81 -4.65
CA PHE A 331 5.38 -28.83 -3.28
C PHE A 331 6.30 -28.15 -2.24
N LEU A 332 7.47 -27.64 -2.62
CA LEU A 332 8.34 -26.84 -1.72
C LEU A 332 8.12 -25.34 -1.97
N ASP A 333 7.23 -24.79 -1.15
CA ASP A 333 6.62 -23.45 -1.19
C ASP A 333 7.61 -22.29 -1.04
N GLY A 334 7.25 -21.09 -1.52
CA GLY A 334 7.96 -19.83 -1.27
C GLY A 334 9.02 -19.39 -2.29
N ARG A 335 9.25 -20.16 -3.36
CA ARG A 335 10.28 -19.81 -4.36
C ARG A 335 9.86 -18.73 -5.36
N CYS A 336 8.55 -18.57 -5.58
CA CYS A 336 7.97 -17.48 -6.38
C CYS A 336 6.65 -17.02 -5.76
N THR A 337 6.61 -15.84 -5.15
CA THR A 337 5.45 -15.36 -4.38
C THR A 337 5.16 -13.89 -4.63
N PRO A 338 3.89 -13.50 -4.87
CA PRO A 338 3.49 -12.10 -4.85
C PRO A 338 3.60 -11.57 -3.42
N VAL A 339 4.30 -10.47 -3.23
CA VAL A 339 4.62 -9.90 -1.92
C VAL A 339 4.26 -8.42 -1.81
N GLY A 340 3.62 -7.85 -2.82
CA GLY A 340 3.22 -6.44 -2.81
C GLY A 340 2.38 -6.05 -4.02
N PHE A 341 1.51 -5.06 -3.84
CA PHE A 341 0.74 -4.48 -4.94
C PHE A 341 0.65 -2.95 -4.86
N ALA A 342 1.10 -2.28 -5.91
CA ALA A 342 0.96 -0.85 -6.08
C ALA A 342 -0.33 -0.54 -6.87
N LYS A 343 -1.46 -0.41 -6.16
CA LYS A 343 -2.81 -0.25 -6.76
C LYS A 343 -2.90 0.78 -7.87
N GLY A 344 -2.37 1.99 -7.64
CA GLY A 344 -2.42 3.05 -8.63
C GLY A 344 -1.66 2.69 -9.90
N ALA A 345 -0.46 2.12 -9.76
CA ALA A 345 0.42 1.80 -10.87
C ALA A 345 0.09 0.46 -11.56
N GLY A 346 -0.78 -0.38 -10.98
CA GLY A 346 -1.09 -1.71 -11.52
C GLY A 346 0.13 -2.63 -11.54
N VAL A 347 1.01 -2.54 -10.53
CA VAL A 347 2.27 -3.30 -10.46
C VAL A 347 2.26 -4.25 -9.27
N ILE A 348 2.52 -5.53 -9.56
CA ILE A 348 2.73 -6.58 -8.55
C ILE A 348 4.23 -6.70 -8.27
N PHE A 349 4.58 -6.82 -7.00
CA PHE A 349 5.92 -7.16 -6.54
C PHE A 349 5.97 -8.68 -6.35
N LEU A 350 6.94 -9.32 -6.98
CA LEU A 350 7.06 -10.77 -7.08
C LEU A 350 8.46 -11.19 -6.61
N ASN A 351 8.53 -11.92 -5.50
CA ASN A 351 9.75 -12.61 -5.12
C ASN A 351 10.00 -13.77 -6.07
N THR A 352 11.27 -14.00 -6.39
CA THR A 352 11.78 -15.18 -7.09
C THR A 352 13.08 -15.59 -6.40
N GLU A 353 13.62 -16.77 -6.72
CA GLU A 353 14.96 -17.16 -6.23
C GLU A 353 16.07 -16.21 -6.71
N ASP A 354 15.88 -15.50 -7.82
CA ASP A 354 16.82 -14.50 -8.32
C ASP A 354 16.64 -13.12 -7.65
N GLY A 355 15.62 -12.95 -6.81
CA GLY A 355 15.31 -11.72 -6.08
C GLY A 355 13.94 -11.13 -6.42
N LEU A 356 13.76 -9.85 -6.10
CA LEU A 356 12.50 -9.13 -6.22
C LEU A 356 12.31 -8.52 -7.61
N PHE A 357 11.17 -8.81 -8.23
CA PHE A 357 10.74 -8.28 -9.52
C PHE A 357 9.46 -7.46 -9.39
N THR A 358 9.27 -6.51 -10.30
CA THR A 358 7.98 -5.86 -10.55
C THR A 358 7.36 -6.44 -11.81
N VAL A 359 6.06 -6.71 -11.79
CA VAL A 359 5.26 -7.17 -12.94
C VAL A 359 4.11 -6.19 -13.16
N GLU A 360 4.09 -5.50 -14.30
CA GLU A 360 2.98 -4.63 -14.68
C GLU A 360 1.81 -5.47 -15.18
N VAL A 361 0.67 -5.40 -14.52
CA VAL A 361 -0.45 -6.34 -14.69
C VAL A 361 -1.06 -6.25 -16.10
N CYS A 362 -1.14 -5.06 -16.68
CA CYS A 362 -1.77 -4.88 -17.99
C CYS A 362 -0.83 -5.18 -19.17
N SER A 363 0.45 -4.86 -19.04
CA SER A 363 1.43 -4.99 -20.13
C SER A 363 2.26 -6.27 -20.06
N GLY A 364 2.30 -6.93 -18.90
CA GLY A 364 3.19 -8.05 -18.62
C GLY A 364 4.68 -7.66 -18.53
N ARG A 365 4.99 -6.35 -18.52
CA ARG A 365 6.39 -5.89 -18.43
C ARG A 365 6.97 -6.23 -17.05
N THR A 366 8.19 -6.75 -17.08
CA THR A 366 8.93 -7.11 -15.87
C THR A 366 10.17 -6.26 -15.70
N LYS A 367 10.58 -6.08 -14.45
CA LYS A 367 11.87 -5.46 -14.11
C LYS A 367 12.36 -6.03 -12.79
N LYS A 368 13.62 -6.46 -12.75
CA LYS A 368 14.30 -6.79 -11.49
C LYS A 368 14.61 -5.51 -10.73
N ILE A 369 14.20 -5.43 -9.47
CA ILE A 369 14.41 -4.24 -8.63
C ILE A 369 15.35 -4.51 -7.46
N ASN A 370 15.52 -5.77 -7.05
CA ASN A 370 16.49 -6.15 -6.02
C ASN A 370 17.00 -7.59 -6.24
N GLY A 371 18.20 -7.88 -5.74
CA GLY A 371 18.76 -9.25 -5.73
C GLY A 371 18.36 -10.07 -4.51
N LYS A 372 17.64 -9.46 -3.55
CA LYS A 372 17.11 -10.11 -2.35
C LYS A 372 15.60 -10.32 -2.46
N THR A 373 15.08 -11.22 -1.65
CA THR A 373 13.64 -11.45 -1.43
C THR A 373 13.17 -10.76 -0.15
N PHE A 374 11.88 -10.44 -0.08
CA PHE A 374 11.28 -9.69 1.04
C PHE A 374 9.84 -10.14 1.30
N GLU A 375 9.42 -10.19 2.56
CA GLU A 375 8.05 -10.55 2.94
C GLU A 375 7.68 -9.73 4.19
N PRO A 376 6.72 -8.78 4.13
CA PRO A 376 6.05 -8.23 2.95
C PRO A 376 6.85 -7.09 2.26
N VAL A 377 6.39 -6.68 1.07
CA VAL A 377 6.77 -5.42 0.41
C VAL A 377 5.57 -4.46 0.45
N ILE A 378 5.79 -3.23 0.92
CA ILE A 378 4.76 -2.20 1.07
C ILE A 378 5.09 -1.04 0.12
N PRO A 379 4.48 -0.99 -1.08
CA PRO A 379 4.80 0.03 -2.07
C PRO A 379 4.32 1.41 -1.63
N TYR A 380 5.20 2.41 -1.71
CA TYR A 380 4.85 3.80 -1.46
C TYR A 380 4.63 4.54 -2.77
N MET A 381 3.41 5.06 -2.93
CA MET A 381 3.02 5.86 -4.09
C MET A 381 2.58 7.25 -3.65
N SER A 382 3.13 8.27 -4.31
CA SER A 382 2.69 9.64 -4.12
C SER A 382 3.12 10.50 -5.30
N PHE A 383 2.34 11.54 -5.60
CA PHE A 383 2.82 12.59 -6.48
C PHE A 383 3.79 13.50 -5.74
N TYR A 384 4.69 14.11 -6.49
CA TYR A 384 5.50 15.20 -6.00
C TYR A 384 4.62 16.32 -5.41
N THR A 385 5.05 16.88 -4.27
CA THR A 385 4.36 17.95 -3.54
C THR A 385 5.20 19.22 -3.41
N ARG A 386 4.53 20.31 -3.02
CA ARG A 386 5.06 21.67 -2.84
C ARG A 386 6.27 21.75 -1.91
N GLU A 387 6.31 20.91 -0.88
CA GLU A 387 7.27 20.94 0.20
C GLU A 387 8.68 20.56 -0.28
N HIS A 388 8.78 19.68 -1.27
CA HIS A 388 10.05 19.38 -1.91
C HIS A 388 10.65 20.57 -2.67
N ALA A 389 9.82 21.41 -3.29
CA ALA A 389 10.31 22.61 -3.98
C ALA A 389 10.86 23.61 -2.96
N ALA A 390 10.25 23.70 -1.78
CA ALA A 390 10.74 24.53 -0.67
C ALA A 390 12.02 23.97 -0.03
N THR A 391 12.14 22.65 0.13
CA THR A 391 13.34 21.98 0.67
C THR A 391 14.52 22.08 -0.29
N ALA A 392 14.28 22.01 -1.61
CA ALA A 392 15.31 22.25 -2.62
C ALA A 392 15.94 23.66 -2.49
N ILE A 393 15.15 24.68 -2.13
CA ILE A 393 15.66 26.03 -1.87
C ILE A 393 16.54 26.08 -0.62
N LYS A 394 16.16 25.39 0.48
CA LYS A 394 17.01 25.32 1.68
C LYS A 394 18.38 24.71 1.38
N ILE A 395 18.44 23.66 0.55
CA ILE A 395 19.70 23.02 0.14
C ILE A 395 20.54 23.93 -0.78
N ILE A 396 19.89 24.71 -1.66
CA ILE A 396 20.58 25.65 -2.55
C ILE A 396 21.08 26.89 -1.79
N GLN A 397 20.35 27.36 -0.77
CA GLN A 397 20.76 28.49 0.08
C GLN A 397 21.93 28.14 1.01
N VAL A 398 22.00 26.90 1.50
CA VAL A 398 23.12 26.42 2.34
C VAL A 398 24.43 26.26 1.54
N ASN A 399 24.35 26.09 0.22
CA ASN A 399 25.51 25.89 -0.66
C ASN A 399 25.95 27.14 -1.46
N ARG A 400 25.45 28.33 -1.13
CA ARG A 400 26.05 29.57 -1.68
C ARG A 400 27.26 29.98 -0.84
N PRO A 401 28.46 30.11 -1.43
CA PRO A 401 29.55 30.77 -0.71
C PRO A 401 29.14 32.23 -0.40
N PRO A 402 29.56 32.78 0.74
CA PRO A 402 29.30 34.18 1.06
C PRO A 402 29.93 35.08 -0.01
N VAL A 403 29.15 36.06 -0.46
CA VAL A 403 29.53 37.06 -1.48
C VAL A 403 30.66 37.94 -0.98
#